data_AF-A0A7Y3KLJ3-F1
#
_entry.id   AF-A0A7Y3KLJ3-F1
#
_cell.length_a   1.000
_cell.length_b   1.000
_cell.length_c   1.000
_cell.angle_alpha   90.00
_cell.angle_beta   90.00
_cell.angle_gamma   90.00
#
_symmetry.space_group_name_H-M   'P 1'
#
loop_
_entity.id
_entity.type
_entity.pdbx_description
1 polymer ?
#
loop_
_entity_poly.entity_id
_entity_poly.type
_entity_poly.pdbx_seq_one_letter_code
_entity_poly.pdbx_strand_id
1 'polypeptide(L)'
;MDFKDQIKQIGDRVAKLKDNILTEEATKTSFVLPFLQCLGYDIFDPLEVVPEYVCDIPTKKGEKIDYAIFKDGQPMILIECKHWQQDLDLHDGQLLRYFTVSKARFGILTNGINYRFYTDLVAPNIMDEKPFFEIKIDELKEQQIEKLKEFQKSTLRCFS
;
A
#
# COMPACT_ATOMS: atom_id res chain seq x y z
N MET A 1 -15.60 16.47 -0.34
CA MET A 1 -14.47 16.89 -1.20
C MET A 1 -14.28 15.83 -2.27
N ASP A 2 -13.88 16.22 -3.48
CA ASP A 2 -13.55 15.27 -4.54
C ASP A 2 -12.27 14.50 -4.19
N PHE A 3 -12.16 13.25 -4.64
CA PHE A 3 -10.98 12.39 -4.41
C PHE A 3 -9.69 13.06 -4.90
N LYS A 4 -9.76 13.74 -6.06
CA LYS A 4 -8.64 14.47 -6.64
C LYS A 4 -8.11 15.55 -5.69
N ASP A 5 -8.99 16.24 -4.97
CA ASP A 5 -8.59 17.27 -4.02
C ASP A 5 -7.96 16.66 -2.76
N GLN A 6 -8.57 15.57 -2.27
CA GLN A 6 -8.06 14.86 -1.08
C GLN A 6 -6.66 14.30 -1.30
N ILE A 7 -6.42 13.62 -2.43
CA ILE A 7 -5.13 13.01 -2.71
C ILE A 7 -4.03 14.07 -2.91
N LYS A 8 -4.37 15.21 -3.53
CA LYS A 8 -3.45 16.35 -3.67
C LYS A 8 -3.10 16.99 -2.33
N GLN A 9 -4.08 17.13 -1.42
CA GLN A 9 -3.82 17.62 -0.07
C GLN A 9 -2.85 16.71 0.71
N ILE A 10 -2.93 15.39 0.49
CA ILE A 10 -1.96 14.45 1.06
C ILE A 10 -0.57 14.69 0.47
N GLY A 11 -0.45 14.86 -0.85
CA GLY A 11 0.81 15.24 -1.50
C GLY A 11 1.43 16.51 -0.92
N ASP A 12 0.64 17.58 -0.78
CA ASP A 12 1.07 18.84 -0.18
C ASP A 12 1.53 18.67 1.28
N ARG A 13 0.83 17.82 2.05
CA ARG A 13 1.18 17.50 3.44
C ARG A 13 2.53 16.78 3.50
N VAL A 14 2.75 15.78 2.64
CA VAL A 14 4.01 15.05 2.54
C VAL A 14 5.17 15.99 2.22
N ALA A 15 5.00 16.86 1.21
CA ALA A 15 6.02 17.82 0.82
C ALA A 15 6.42 18.78 1.96
N LYS A 16 5.46 19.17 2.80
CA LYS A 16 5.68 20.09 3.94
C LYS A 16 6.26 19.43 5.18
N LEU A 17 5.88 18.18 5.47
CA LEU A 17 6.11 17.56 6.78
C LEU A 17 7.16 16.45 6.77
N LYS A 18 7.61 15.95 5.61
CA LYS A 18 8.54 14.81 5.54
C LYS A 18 9.81 15.00 6.39
N ASP A 19 10.38 16.20 6.42
CA ASP A 19 11.60 16.47 7.20
C ASP A 19 11.38 16.43 8.72
N ASN A 20 10.12 16.44 9.19
CA ASN A 20 9.76 16.24 10.59
C ASN A 20 9.47 14.76 10.94
N ILE A 21 9.45 13.86 9.95
CA ILE A 21 9.23 12.43 10.15
C ILE A 21 10.58 11.76 10.39
N LEU A 22 10.74 11.20 11.60
CA LEU A 22 12.01 10.63 12.07
C LEU A 22 12.03 9.10 12.09
N THR A 23 10.88 8.45 11.98
CA THR A 23 10.76 6.99 12.12
C THR A 23 9.83 6.42 11.06
N GLU A 24 10.03 5.14 10.74
CA GLU A 24 9.18 4.44 9.78
C GLU A 24 7.72 4.42 10.25
N GLU A 25 7.51 4.25 11.56
CA GLU A 25 6.18 4.31 12.18
C GLU A 25 5.51 5.68 12.00
N ALA A 26 6.29 6.77 12.09
CA ALA A 26 5.80 8.10 11.80
C ALA A 26 5.45 8.28 10.32
N THR A 27 6.18 7.65 9.38
CA THR A 27 5.81 7.60 7.95
C THR A 27 4.47 6.88 7.77
N LYS A 28 4.32 5.70 8.38
CA LYS A 28 3.08 4.89 8.29
C LYS A 28 1.87 5.71 8.75
N THR A 29 1.96 6.27 9.95
CA THR A 29 0.85 7.00 10.57
C THR A 29 0.57 8.36 9.92
N SER A 30 1.61 9.10 9.51
CA SER A 30 1.45 10.47 9.01
C SER A 30 1.14 10.58 7.52
N PHE A 31 1.55 9.57 6.72
CA PHE A 31 1.42 9.59 5.26
C PHE A 31 0.64 8.40 4.70
N VAL A 32 0.96 7.17 5.12
CA VAL A 32 0.33 5.96 4.56
C VAL A 32 -1.13 5.81 5.03
N LEU A 33 -1.41 5.92 6.33
CA LEU A 33 -2.78 5.82 6.84
C LEU A 33 -3.74 6.87 6.23
N PRO A 34 -3.38 8.16 6.13
CA PRO A 34 -4.20 9.13 5.40
C PRO A 34 -4.43 8.76 3.94
N PHE A 35 -3.44 8.17 3.27
CA PHE A 35 -3.59 7.67 1.90
C PHE A 35 -4.61 6.53 1.82
N LEU A 36 -4.54 5.54 2.72
CA LEU A 36 -5.51 4.44 2.78
C LEU A 36 -6.93 4.96 3.07
N GLN A 37 -7.05 5.91 4.00
CA GLN A 37 -8.33 6.57 4.30
C GLN A 37 -8.87 7.33 3.08
N CYS A 38 -8.02 7.98 2.30
CA CYS A 38 -8.39 8.67 1.06
C CYS A 38 -8.90 7.70 -0.02
N LEU A 39 -8.43 6.46 -0.03
CA LEU A 39 -8.98 5.40 -0.90
C LEU A 39 -10.33 4.85 -0.39
N GLY A 40 -10.78 5.31 0.79
CA GLY A 40 -12.08 4.96 1.37
C GLY A 40 -12.06 3.74 2.28
N TYR A 41 -10.88 3.23 2.67
CA TYR A 41 -10.75 2.17 3.66
C TYR A 41 -10.88 2.74 5.07
N ASP A 42 -11.54 2.02 5.97
CA ASP A 42 -11.65 2.41 7.37
C ASP A 42 -10.39 1.96 8.14
N ILE A 43 -9.49 2.91 8.37
CA ILE A 43 -8.24 2.68 9.12
C ILE A 43 -8.47 2.40 10.62
N PHE A 44 -9.70 2.57 11.12
CA PHE A 44 -10.07 2.26 12.49
C PHE A 44 -10.82 0.94 12.64
N ASP A 45 -11.21 0.31 11.52
CA ASP A 45 -11.79 -1.03 11.52
C ASP A 45 -10.65 -2.07 11.40
N PRO A 46 -10.32 -2.79 12.50
CA PRO A 46 -9.25 -3.79 12.49
C PRO A 46 -9.64 -5.06 11.72
N LEU A 47 -10.85 -5.15 11.17
CA LEU A 47 -11.27 -6.20 10.24
C LEU A 47 -11.14 -5.77 8.78
N GLU A 48 -10.95 -4.47 8.51
CA GLU A 48 -10.73 -3.93 7.18
C GLU A 48 -9.27 -3.56 6.95
N VAL A 49 -8.67 -2.74 7.81
CA VAL A 49 -7.25 -2.38 7.73
C VAL A 49 -6.54 -3.04 8.91
N VAL A 50 -5.92 -4.19 8.65
CA VAL A 50 -5.26 -5.01 9.67
C VAL A 50 -3.77 -4.61 9.76
N PRO A 51 -3.32 -3.96 10.85
CA PRO A 51 -1.91 -3.69 11.06
C PRO A 51 -1.16 -4.97 11.44
N GLU A 52 0.15 -4.99 11.18
CA GLU A 52 1.05 -6.09 11.58
C GLU A 52 0.52 -7.48 11.20
N TYR A 53 -0.06 -7.60 10.00
CA TYR A 53 -0.74 -8.81 9.56
C TYR A 53 0.25 -9.97 9.36
N VAL A 54 -0.13 -11.16 9.85
CA VAL A 54 0.70 -12.36 9.81
C VAL A 54 0.03 -13.43 8.95
N CYS A 55 0.78 -13.96 7.99
CA CYS A 55 0.42 -15.19 7.29
C CYS A 55 1.22 -16.35 7.90
N ASP A 56 0.61 -17.53 7.99
CA ASP A 56 1.33 -18.75 8.38
C ASP A 56 2.31 -19.16 7.26
N ILE A 57 3.52 -18.59 7.28
CA ILE A 57 4.60 -18.92 6.35
C ILE A 57 5.37 -20.14 6.89
N PRO A 58 5.48 -21.26 6.15
CA PRO A 58 6.17 -22.47 6.61
C PRO A 58 7.65 -22.26 6.96
N THR A 59 8.30 -21.29 6.31
CA THR A 59 9.76 -21.09 6.34
C THR A 59 10.23 -20.00 7.31
N LYS A 60 9.34 -19.14 7.83
CA LYS A 60 9.68 -18.05 8.77
C LYS A 60 8.48 -17.70 9.65
N LYS A 61 8.47 -18.23 10.88
CA LYS A 61 7.46 -17.86 11.88
C LYS A 61 7.73 -16.44 12.41
N GLY A 62 6.71 -15.58 12.38
CA GLY A 62 6.71 -14.30 13.10
C GLY A 62 7.15 -13.05 12.32
N GLU A 63 7.48 -13.18 11.03
CA GLU A 63 7.55 -12.00 10.14
C GLU A 63 6.14 -11.43 9.98
N LYS A 64 5.94 -10.12 9.81
CA LYS A 64 4.62 -9.47 9.71
C LYS A 64 4.60 -8.43 8.60
N ILE A 65 3.55 -8.33 7.80
CA ILE A 65 3.40 -7.20 6.87
C ILE A 65 2.78 -6.00 7.61
N ASP A 66 3.17 -4.78 7.24
CA ASP A 66 2.74 -3.59 7.98
C ASP A 66 1.24 -3.38 7.99
N TYR A 67 0.59 -3.49 6.83
CA TYR A 67 -0.86 -3.45 6.73
C TYR A 67 -1.37 -4.48 5.73
N ALA A 68 -2.54 -5.04 6.01
CA ALA A 68 -3.33 -5.78 5.05
C ALA A 68 -4.74 -5.20 4.98
N ILE A 69 -5.20 -4.90 3.77
CA ILE A 69 -6.58 -4.52 3.52
C ILE A 69 -7.38 -5.77 3.24
N PHE A 70 -8.43 -5.98 4.01
CA PHE A 70 -9.36 -7.09 3.90
C PHE A 70 -10.61 -6.69 3.14
N LYS A 71 -11.10 -7.62 2.33
CA LYS A 71 -12.38 -7.51 1.65
C LYS A 71 -13.06 -8.87 1.72
N ASP A 72 -14.32 -8.88 2.18
CA ASP A 72 -15.13 -10.10 2.33
C ASP A 72 -14.41 -11.20 3.15
N GLY A 73 -13.68 -10.78 4.20
CA GLY A 73 -12.94 -11.68 5.10
C GLY A 73 -11.64 -12.25 4.55
N GLN A 74 -11.17 -11.78 3.38
CA GLN A 74 -9.89 -12.21 2.79
C GLN A 74 -8.94 -11.03 2.56
N PRO A 75 -7.62 -11.21 2.74
CA PRO A 75 -6.65 -10.17 2.41
C PRO A 75 -6.69 -9.90 0.90
N MET A 76 -6.85 -8.64 0.52
CA MET A 76 -6.97 -8.18 -0.85
C MET A 76 -5.73 -7.39 -1.29
N ILE A 77 -5.22 -6.52 -0.42
CA ILE A 77 -4.01 -5.72 -0.65
C ILE A 77 -3.07 -5.91 0.53
N LEU A 78 -1.81 -6.23 0.27
CA LEU A 78 -0.74 -6.19 1.27
C LEU A 78 0.08 -4.93 1.08
N ILE A 79 0.43 -4.26 2.17
CA ILE A 79 1.16 -3.01 2.15
C ILE A 79 2.39 -3.15 3.05
N GLU A 80 3.55 -2.98 2.45
CA GLU A 80 4.84 -2.89 3.12
C GLU A 80 5.31 -1.42 3.07
N CYS A 81 5.63 -0.87 4.23
CA CYS A 81 6.03 0.52 4.37
C CYS A 81 7.53 0.61 4.70
N LYS A 82 8.10 1.76 4.38
CA LYS A 82 9.50 2.11 4.62
C LYS A 82 9.61 3.54 5.14
N HIS A 83 10.75 3.88 5.73
CA HIS A 83 11.01 5.27 6.13
C HIS A 83 11.02 6.17 4.88
N TRP A 84 10.55 7.42 4.96
CA TRP A 84 10.39 8.27 3.78
C TRP A 84 11.70 8.56 3.01
N GLN A 85 12.84 8.47 3.70
CA GLN A 85 14.18 8.62 3.12
C GLN A 85 14.75 7.34 2.51
N GLN A 86 14.12 6.18 2.75
CA GLN A 86 14.60 4.92 2.22
C GLN A 86 14.26 4.78 0.74
N ASP A 87 15.23 4.23 0.02
CA ASP A 87 15.07 3.77 -1.35
C ASP A 87 14.29 2.45 -1.36
N LEU A 88 13.28 2.36 -2.21
CA LEU A 88 12.43 1.18 -2.34
C LEU A 88 13.09 0.06 -3.13
N ASP A 89 14.17 0.33 -3.89
CA ASP A 89 14.91 -0.67 -4.69
C ASP A 89 15.75 -1.65 -3.84
N LEU A 90 15.89 -1.40 -2.54
CA LEU A 90 16.70 -2.20 -1.62
C LEU A 90 15.87 -3.17 -0.75
N HIS A 91 14.54 -3.22 -0.91
CA HIS A 91 13.60 -3.67 0.12
C HIS A 91 12.39 -4.47 -0.36
N ASP A 92 12.62 -5.53 -1.12
CA ASP A 92 11.58 -6.22 -1.90
C ASP A 92 11.28 -7.65 -1.40
N GLY A 93 12.04 -8.15 -0.43
CA GLY A 93 11.90 -9.55 0.01
C GLY A 93 10.63 -9.86 0.82
N GLN A 94 10.17 -8.95 1.67
CA GLN A 94 9.10 -9.24 2.63
C GLN A 94 7.72 -9.28 1.97
N LEU A 95 7.39 -8.23 1.21
CA LEU A 95 6.15 -8.16 0.45
C LEU A 95 6.01 -9.34 -0.51
N LEU A 96 7.08 -9.70 -1.23
CA LEU A 96 7.11 -10.86 -2.13
C LEU A 96 6.73 -12.17 -1.42
N ARG A 97 7.40 -12.49 -0.31
CA ARG A 97 7.14 -13.73 0.45
C ARG A 97 5.70 -13.80 0.92
N TYR A 98 5.18 -12.67 1.40
CA TYR A 98 3.84 -12.54 1.91
C TYR A 98 2.77 -12.65 0.82
N PHE A 99 3.00 -12.00 -0.31
CA PHE A 99 2.13 -12.06 -1.47
C PHE A 99 1.92 -13.51 -1.90
N THR A 100 3.01 -14.27 -2.07
CA THR A 100 2.97 -15.66 -2.57
C THR A 100 2.22 -16.65 -1.69
N VAL A 101 2.20 -16.44 -0.36
CA VAL A 101 1.48 -17.34 0.56
C VAL A 101 0.07 -16.85 0.90
N SER A 102 -0.29 -15.64 0.47
CA SER A 102 -1.58 -15.02 0.75
C SER A 102 -2.56 -15.19 -0.42
N LYS A 103 -3.82 -14.81 -0.20
CA LYS A 103 -4.82 -14.65 -1.27
C LYS A 103 -4.91 -13.21 -1.79
N ALA A 104 -3.98 -12.34 -1.38
CA ALA A 104 -3.96 -10.96 -1.81
C ALA A 104 -3.68 -10.87 -3.31
N ARG A 105 -4.31 -9.90 -3.96
CA ARG A 105 -4.21 -9.69 -5.40
C ARG A 105 -3.27 -8.54 -5.75
N PHE A 106 -3.06 -7.65 -4.79
CA PHE A 106 -2.17 -6.51 -4.93
C PHE A 106 -1.18 -6.43 -3.78
N GLY A 107 0.06 -6.07 -4.12
CA GLY A 107 1.09 -5.66 -3.17
C GLY A 107 1.38 -4.18 -3.36
N ILE A 108 1.59 -3.45 -2.27
CA ILE A 108 2.03 -2.05 -2.30
C ILE A 108 3.31 -1.94 -1.48
N LEU A 109 4.39 -1.48 -2.11
CA LEU A 109 5.60 -1.06 -1.42
C LEU A 109 5.66 0.47 -1.43
N THR A 110 5.78 1.09 -0.25
CA THR A 110 5.76 2.55 -0.16
C THR A 110 6.68 3.09 0.93
N ASN A 111 7.19 4.30 0.72
CA ASN A 111 7.85 5.10 1.75
C ASN A 111 7.02 6.33 2.15
N GLY A 112 5.72 6.31 1.87
CA GLY A 112 4.80 7.43 2.08
C GLY A 112 4.87 8.52 1.00
N ILE A 113 5.92 8.55 0.17
CA ILE A 113 6.09 9.47 -0.96
C ILE A 113 5.88 8.73 -2.28
N ASN A 114 6.67 7.68 -2.51
CA ASN A 114 6.55 6.79 -3.65
C ASN A 114 5.66 5.62 -3.28
N TYR A 115 4.78 5.23 -4.19
CA TYR A 115 3.94 4.03 -4.06
C TYR A 115 4.13 3.18 -5.30
N ARG A 116 4.54 1.93 -5.09
CA ARG A 116 4.74 0.92 -6.13
C ARG A 116 3.71 -0.18 -5.96
N PHE A 117 2.90 -0.38 -6.99
CA PHE A 117 1.83 -1.37 -7.00
C PHE A 117 2.25 -2.58 -7.80
N TYR A 118 2.10 -3.74 -7.19
CA TYR A 118 2.46 -5.05 -7.73
C TYR A 118 1.24 -5.94 -7.79
N THR A 119 1.27 -6.90 -8.70
CA THR A 119 0.26 -7.95 -8.86
C THR A 119 0.95 -9.16 -9.49
N ASP A 120 0.19 -10.14 -9.95
CA ASP A 120 0.67 -11.42 -10.46
C ASP A 120 0.26 -11.63 -11.94
N LEU A 121 0.59 -10.68 -12.82
CA LEU A 121 0.23 -10.78 -14.24
C LEU A 121 1.00 -11.90 -14.95
N VAL A 122 2.22 -12.20 -14.49
CA VAL A 122 3.09 -13.19 -15.15
C VAL A 122 2.76 -14.62 -14.72
N ALA A 123 2.62 -14.87 -13.43
CA ALA A 123 2.34 -16.20 -12.90
C ALA A 123 1.42 -16.12 -11.67
N PRO A 124 0.35 -16.93 -11.59
CA PRO A 124 -0.63 -16.85 -10.50
C PRO A 124 0.01 -16.98 -9.12
N ASN A 125 -0.34 -16.07 -8.21
CA ASN A 125 0.18 -15.97 -6.84
C ASN A 125 1.72 -15.80 -6.76
N ILE A 126 2.36 -15.33 -7.83
CA ILE A 126 3.76 -14.93 -7.81
C ILE A 126 3.78 -13.44 -8.15
N MET A 127 4.21 -12.63 -7.20
CA MET A 127 4.31 -11.19 -7.40
C MET A 127 5.30 -10.88 -8.51
N ASP A 128 4.90 -10.05 -9.45
CA ASP A 128 5.76 -9.58 -10.54
C ASP A 128 6.98 -8.83 -9.98
N GLU A 129 8.16 -8.99 -10.59
CA GLU A 129 9.39 -8.32 -10.14
C GLU A 129 9.30 -6.79 -10.27
N LYS A 130 8.53 -6.32 -11.25
CA LYS A 130 8.35 -4.89 -11.54
C LYS A 130 6.94 -4.46 -11.18
N PRO A 131 6.78 -3.26 -10.57
CA PRO A 131 5.46 -2.72 -10.35
C PRO A 131 4.77 -2.43 -11.69
N PHE A 132 3.46 -2.71 -11.77
CA PHE A 132 2.66 -2.36 -12.95
C PHE A 132 2.19 -0.90 -12.91
N PHE A 133 2.24 -0.28 -11.73
CA PHE A 133 1.84 1.10 -11.53
C PHE A 133 2.68 1.74 -10.43
N GLU A 134 3.16 2.95 -10.71
CA GLU A 134 3.97 3.74 -9.78
C GLU A 134 3.48 5.18 -9.75
N ILE A 135 3.47 5.75 -8.55
CA ILE A 135 3.16 7.16 -8.32
C ILE A 135 4.13 7.75 -7.32
N LYS A 136 4.26 9.07 -7.43
CA LYS A 136 4.85 9.92 -6.40
C LYS A 136 3.78 10.90 -5.93
N ILE A 137 3.43 10.85 -4.65
CA ILE A 137 2.21 11.48 -4.11
C ILE A 137 2.22 13.01 -4.20
N ASP A 138 3.41 13.63 -4.14
CA ASP A 138 3.62 15.07 -4.27
C ASP A 138 3.81 15.53 -5.74
N GLU A 139 3.81 14.61 -6.71
CA GLU A 139 3.98 14.89 -8.15
C GLU A 139 2.93 14.16 -9.02
N LEU A 140 1.72 13.97 -8.50
CA LEU A 140 0.65 13.23 -9.17
C LEU A 140 0.17 13.89 -10.47
N LYS A 141 0.19 13.12 -11.56
CA LYS A 141 -0.44 13.48 -12.84
C LYS A 141 -1.91 13.06 -12.86
N GLU A 142 -2.73 13.73 -13.67
CA GLU A 142 -4.17 13.45 -13.74
C GLU A 142 -4.47 11.98 -14.12
N GLN A 143 -3.74 11.42 -15.07
CA GLN A 143 -3.89 10.02 -15.47
C GLN A 143 -3.60 9.04 -14.33
N GLN A 144 -2.62 9.36 -13.46
CA GLN A 144 -2.31 8.55 -12.28
C GLN A 144 -3.42 8.65 -11.23
N ILE A 145 -4.03 9.82 -11.06
CA ILE A 145 -5.19 10.01 -10.17
C ILE A 145 -6.38 9.19 -10.66
N GLU A 146 -6.67 9.20 -11.97
CA GLU A 146 -7.74 8.36 -12.53
C GLU A 146 -7.45 6.86 -12.32
N LYS A 147 -6.21 6.42 -12.52
CA LYS A 147 -5.82 5.02 -12.26
C LYS A 147 -5.94 4.66 -10.78
N LEU A 148 -5.57 5.56 -9.86
CA LEU A 148 -5.71 5.36 -8.42
C LEU A 148 -7.17 5.14 -7.98
N LYS A 149 -8.15 5.70 -8.68
CA LYS A 149 -9.57 5.48 -8.37
C LYS A 149 -9.98 4.01 -8.48
N GLU A 150 -9.27 3.21 -9.27
CA GLU A 150 -9.51 1.75 -9.36
C GLU A 150 -9.18 1.03 -8.04
N PHE A 151 -8.33 1.62 -7.19
CA PHE A 151 -7.95 1.07 -5.88
C PHE A 151 -8.83 1.59 -4.73
N GLN A 152 -9.81 2.44 -5.01
CA GLN A 152 -10.78 2.86 -4.00
C GLN A 152 -11.66 1.69 -3.59
N LYS A 153 -12.03 1.62 -2.31
CA LYS A 153 -12.91 0.58 -1.74
C LYS A 153 -14.16 0.31 -2.58
N SER A 154 -14.81 1.37 -3.06
CA SER A 154 -16.03 1.32 -3.87
C SER A 154 -15.84 0.75 -5.28
N THR A 155 -14.63 0.89 -5.83
CA THR A 155 -14.32 0.55 -7.22
C THR A 155 -13.58 -0.77 -7.33
N LEU A 156 -12.73 -1.09 -6.36
CA LEU A 156 -11.85 -2.25 -6.37
C LEU A 156 -12.69 -3.53 -6.47
N ARG A 157 -12.66 -4.19 -7.62
CA ARG A 157 -13.42 -5.42 -7.86
C ARG A 157 -12.57 -6.65 -7.55
N CYS A 158 -13.17 -7.60 -6.85
CA CYS A 158 -12.73 -8.99 -6.90
C CYS A 158 -13.15 -9.51 -8.28
N PHE A 159 -12.19 -9.75 -9.17
CA PHE A 159 -12.48 -10.56 -10.36
C PHE A 159 -12.52 -12.00 -9.85
N SER A 160 -13.70 -12.60 -9.97
CA SER A 160 -13.97 -14.02 -9.70
C SER A 160 -13.31 -14.91 -10.75
#